data_AF-A0A2G6JN13-F1
#
_entry.id   AF-A0A2G6JN13-F1
#
_cell.length_a   1.000
_cell.length_b   1.000
_cell.length_c   1.000
_cell.angle_alpha   90.00
_cell.angle_beta   90.00
_cell.angle_gamma   90.00
#
_symmetry.space_group_name_H-M   'P 1'
#
loop_
_entity.id
_entity.type
_entity.pdbx_description
1 polymer ?
#
loop_
_entity_poly.entity_id
_entity_poly.type
_entity_poly.pdbx_seq_one_letter_code
_entity_poly.pdbx_strand_id
1 'polypeptide(L)'
;MSDLGPVWRRGELPLPAEGRLLLRAEDWLWGPSSERPVLSEPCILRSAVCDLGSVEPLDFGLIHALAALARELPAAAIHEELGFRSLEDRSLFCALPLPRNEESVGRVASRLRLVRRLLPVPLRLQWLAPPPKASSAMGEEEFLKALRVAADCEIVAAPVEGC
;
A
#
# COMPACT_ATOMS: atom_id res chain seq x y z
N MET A 1 -5.46 22.69 23.60
CA MET A 1 -4.32 21.74 23.68
C MET A 1 -4.90 20.36 23.97
N SER A 2 -4.94 19.38 23.11
CA SER A 2 -4.37 19.19 21.77
C SER A 2 -5.42 18.44 20.96
N ASP A 3 -5.72 18.99 19.79
CA ASP A 3 -6.56 18.44 18.75
C ASP A 3 -5.86 17.18 18.21
N LEU A 4 -6.17 16.03 18.80
CA LEU A 4 -5.81 14.75 18.20
C LEU A 4 -6.79 14.59 17.03
N GLY A 5 -6.26 14.75 15.81
CA GLY A 5 -7.00 14.43 14.59
C GLY A 5 -7.69 13.07 14.69
N PRO A 6 -8.68 12.79 13.81
CA PRO A 6 -9.61 11.68 13.98
C PRO A 6 -8.91 10.38 14.39
N VAL A 7 -9.28 9.86 15.56
CA VAL A 7 -8.81 8.57 16.06
C VAL A 7 -9.57 7.50 15.27
N TRP A 8 -8.96 7.03 14.18
CA TRP A 8 -9.54 6.03 13.29
C TRP A 8 -9.68 4.69 14.01
N ARG A 9 -10.92 4.21 14.19
CA ARG A 9 -11.21 2.88 14.76
C ARG A 9 -11.29 1.82 13.67
N ARG A 10 -10.87 0.60 14.02
CA ARG A 10 -10.85 -0.58 13.14
C ARG A 10 -12.27 -0.85 12.60
N GLY A 11 -12.44 -0.92 11.27
CA GLY A 11 -13.69 -1.33 10.60
C GLY A 11 -14.67 -0.23 10.16
N GLU A 12 -14.39 1.06 10.40
CA GLU A 12 -15.32 2.16 10.05
C GLU A 12 -15.09 2.79 8.67
N LEU A 13 -14.11 2.31 7.90
CA LEU A 13 -13.88 2.81 6.55
C LEU A 13 -14.62 1.93 5.54
N PRO A 14 -15.47 2.49 4.67
CA PRO A 14 -16.09 1.69 3.64
C PRO A 14 -15.01 0.92 2.87
N LEU A 15 -15.11 -0.40 2.84
CA LEU A 15 -14.57 -1.20 1.75
C LEU A 15 -15.08 -0.56 0.46
N PRO A 16 -14.27 -0.47 -0.62
CA PRO A 16 -14.64 0.31 -1.79
C PRO A 16 -16.05 -0.05 -2.25
N ALA A 17 -16.99 0.87 -2.00
CA ALA A 17 -18.24 0.90 -2.73
C ALA A 17 -17.87 1.33 -4.15
N GLU A 18 -18.34 0.56 -5.13
CA GLU A 18 -18.26 0.89 -6.55
C GLU A 18 -18.55 2.39 -6.75
N GLY A 19 -17.61 3.15 -7.32
CA GLY A 19 -17.81 4.58 -7.63
C GLY A 19 -16.74 5.59 -7.19
N ARG A 20 -15.63 5.17 -6.55
CA ARG A 20 -14.48 6.08 -6.31
C ARG A 20 -13.39 5.91 -7.36
N LEU A 21 -12.80 7.02 -7.81
CA LEU A 21 -11.71 7.04 -8.77
C LEU A 21 -10.45 6.42 -8.15
N LEU A 22 -9.87 5.41 -8.83
CA LEU A 22 -8.60 4.79 -8.44
C LEU A 22 -7.47 5.44 -9.23
N LEU A 23 -6.52 6.06 -8.52
CA LEU A 23 -5.39 6.76 -9.12
C LEU A 23 -4.09 6.05 -8.75
N ARG A 24 -3.14 5.96 -9.68
CA ARG A 24 -1.80 5.43 -9.36
C ARG A 24 -0.90 6.54 -8.86
N ALA A 25 -0.50 6.53 -7.60
CA ALA A 25 0.36 7.57 -7.02
C ALA A 25 1.64 7.82 -7.84
N GLU A 26 2.21 6.78 -8.43
CA GLU A 26 3.37 6.82 -9.33
C GLU A 26 3.21 7.81 -10.49
N ASP A 27 2.04 7.85 -11.11
CA ASP A 27 1.79 8.73 -12.26
C ASP A 27 1.85 10.21 -11.83
N TRP A 28 1.60 10.53 -10.56
CA TRP A 28 1.70 11.90 -10.00
C TRP A 28 3.07 12.22 -9.41
N LEU A 29 3.77 11.21 -8.90
CA LEU A 29 5.10 11.36 -8.33
C LEU A 29 6.16 11.51 -9.43
N TRP A 30 5.97 10.86 -10.58
CA TRP A 30 6.93 10.85 -11.68
C TRP A 30 6.42 11.57 -12.95
N GLY A 31 5.13 11.90 -13.03
CA GLY A 31 4.56 12.66 -14.14
C GLY A 31 4.77 14.17 -14.05
N PRO A 32 4.49 14.90 -15.15
CA PRO A 32 4.66 16.35 -15.19
C PRO A 32 3.69 17.05 -14.22
N SER A 33 4.21 17.93 -13.37
CA SER A 33 3.41 18.66 -12.37
C SER A 33 2.35 19.58 -12.99
N SER A 34 2.52 19.99 -14.24
CA SER A 34 1.62 20.88 -14.99
C SER A 34 0.31 20.21 -15.42
N GLU A 35 0.20 18.89 -15.33
CA GLU A 35 -0.96 18.13 -15.82
C GLU A 35 -1.80 17.53 -14.68
N ARG A 36 -1.57 17.97 -13.43
CA ARG A 36 -2.32 17.44 -12.27
C ARG A 36 -3.80 17.86 -12.34
N PRO A 37 -4.74 16.92 -12.53
CA PRO A 37 -6.16 17.27 -12.54
C PRO A 37 -6.59 17.69 -11.14
N VAL A 38 -7.41 18.73 -11.05
CA VAL A 38 -8.10 19.09 -9.82
C VAL A 38 -9.27 18.12 -9.67
N LEU A 39 -9.23 17.28 -8.64
CA LEU A 39 -10.31 16.36 -8.32
C LEU A 39 -11.23 17.00 -7.28
N SER A 40 -12.53 17.04 -7.58
CA SER A 40 -13.56 17.49 -6.65
C SER A 40 -14.16 16.35 -5.81
N GLU A 41 -14.01 15.11 -6.27
CA GLU A 41 -14.61 13.92 -5.64
C GLU A 41 -13.58 13.04 -4.93
N PRO A 42 -13.94 12.35 -3.83
CA PRO A 42 -13.02 11.46 -3.12
C PRO A 42 -12.42 10.34 -3.98
N CYS A 43 -11.11 10.14 -3.87
CA CYS A 43 -10.38 9.11 -4.62
C CYS A 43 -9.68 8.10 -3.70
N ILE A 44 -9.23 7.00 -4.29
CA ILE A 44 -8.30 6.04 -3.67
C ILE A 44 -6.97 6.14 -4.40
N LEU A 45 -5.89 6.31 -3.64
CA LEU A 45 -4.53 6.25 -4.18
C LEU A 45 -4.05 4.80 -4.14
N ARG A 46 -3.93 4.16 -5.31
CA ARG A 46 -3.11 2.96 -5.43
C ARG A 46 -1.65 3.40 -5.40
N SER A 47 -0.85 2.76 -4.57
CA SER A 47 0.57 3.03 -4.42
C SER A 47 1.35 1.75 -4.61
N ALA A 48 2.53 1.86 -5.18
CA ALA A 48 3.54 0.81 -5.11
C ALA A 48 4.90 1.36 -4.64
N VAL A 49 4.88 2.50 -3.96
CA VAL A 49 6.07 3.26 -3.57
C VAL A 49 6.50 3.01 -2.13
N CYS A 50 5.64 2.43 -1.28
CA CYS A 50 6.02 2.14 0.10
C CYS A 50 6.96 0.94 0.18
N ASP A 51 6.90 0.05 -0.82
CA ASP A 51 7.78 -1.10 -0.98
C ASP A 51 7.89 -1.98 0.28
N LEU A 52 6.73 -2.33 0.83
CA LEU A 52 6.65 -2.99 2.14
C LEU A 52 7.25 -4.41 2.14
N GLY A 53 7.39 -5.03 0.96
CA GLY A 53 7.81 -6.43 0.80
C GLY A 53 9.29 -6.66 0.48
N SER A 54 10.00 -5.67 -0.07
CA SER A 54 11.43 -5.82 -0.46
C SER A 54 12.36 -5.92 0.73
N VAL A 55 13.64 -6.22 0.53
CA VAL A 55 14.60 -6.27 1.65
C VAL A 55 15.20 -4.91 1.99
N GLU A 56 15.25 -4.00 1.01
CA GLU A 56 15.86 -2.68 1.15
C GLU A 56 15.18 -1.83 2.23
N PRO A 57 15.90 -0.82 2.78
CA PRO A 57 15.32 0.16 3.70
C PRO A 57 14.12 0.89 3.08
N LEU A 58 13.19 1.33 3.92
CA LEU A 58 12.10 2.19 3.47
C LEU A 58 12.63 3.53 2.97
N ASP A 59 12.19 3.97 1.80
CA ASP A 59 12.46 5.31 1.30
C ASP A 59 11.46 6.31 1.94
N PHE A 60 11.89 6.93 3.03
CA PHE A 60 11.07 7.94 3.71
C PHE A 60 10.81 9.19 2.86
N GLY A 61 11.68 9.50 1.89
CA GLY A 61 11.45 10.60 0.96
C GLY A 61 10.23 10.32 0.08
N LEU A 62 10.16 9.12 -0.50
CA LEU A 62 8.98 8.68 -1.28
C LEU A 62 7.73 8.57 -0.41
N ILE A 63 7.83 8.07 0.82
CA ILE A 63 6.69 7.99 1.75
C ILE A 63 6.17 9.40 2.09
N HIS A 64 7.05 10.37 2.32
CA HIS A 64 6.65 11.76 2.56
C HIS A 64 6.05 12.41 1.32
N ALA A 65 6.56 12.11 0.12
CA ALA A 65 5.96 12.58 -1.13
C ALA A 65 4.56 12.00 -1.35
N LEU A 66 4.37 10.71 -1.06
CA LEU A 66 3.05 10.06 -1.06
C LEU A 66 2.10 10.70 -0.04
N ALA A 67 2.60 11.01 1.16
CA ALA A 67 1.82 11.70 2.18
C ALA A 67 1.43 13.12 1.76
N ALA A 68 2.29 13.84 1.04
CA ALA A 68 1.98 15.15 0.48
C ALA A 68 0.89 15.03 -0.61
N LEU A 69 1.04 14.09 -1.53
CA LEU A 69 0.05 13.82 -2.57
C LEU A 69 -1.33 13.48 -1.98
N ALA A 70 -1.37 12.66 -0.93
CA ALA A 70 -2.62 12.33 -0.24
C ALA A 70 -3.28 13.50 0.49
N ARG A 71 -2.55 14.59 0.77
CA ARG A 71 -3.13 15.85 1.30
C ARG A 71 -3.59 16.78 0.19
N GLU A 72 -2.89 16.78 -0.95
CA GLU A 72 -3.23 17.60 -2.11
C GLU A 72 -4.51 17.11 -2.79
N LEU A 73 -4.69 15.79 -2.86
CA LEU A 73 -5.87 15.16 -3.44
C LEU A 73 -6.93 14.89 -2.36
N PRO A 74 -8.22 14.79 -2.72
CA PRO A 74 -9.28 14.29 -1.83
C PRO A 74 -9.15 12.77 -1.59
N ALA A 75 -7.95 12.29 -1.26
CA ALA A 75 -7.66 10.89 -1.03
C ALA A 75 -8.35 10.42 0.25
N ALA A 76 -9.12 9.34 0.16
CA ALA A 76 -9.79 8.75 1.32
C ALA A 76 -9.04 7.57 1.92
N ALA A 77 -8.19 6.92 1.12
CA ALA A 77 -7.28 5.88 1.55
C ALA A 77 -6.16 5.71 0.52
N ILE A 78 -5.08 5.07 0.97
CA ILE A 78 -4.03 4.55 0.11
C ILE A 78 -4.11 3.02 0.13
N HIS A 79 -4.08 2.41 -1.04
CA HIS A 79 -3.97 0.96 -1.24
C HIS A 79 -2.55 0.65 -1.75
N GLU A 80 -1.70 0.08 -0.90
CA GLU A 80 -0.35 -0.33 -1.30
C GLU A 80 -0.39 -1.70 -1.95
N GLU A 81 0.04 -1.77 -3.20
CA GLU A 81 0.24 -3.00 -3.95
C GLU A 81 1.42 -3.78 -3.37
N LEU A 82 1.11 -4.92 -2.75
CA LEU A 82 2.11 -5.70 -2.05
C LEU A 82 2.97 -6.51 -3.03
N GLY A 83 4.27 -6.25 -3.04
CA GLY A 83 5.23 -6.97 -3.87
C GLY A 83 6.68 -6.77 -3.43
N PHE A 84 7.60 -7.44 -4.12
CA PHE A 84 9.04 -7.23 -4.03
C PHE A 84 9.47 -6.36 -5.22
N ARG A 85 9.90 -5.13 -4.96
CA ARG A 85 10.12 -4.08 -5.96
C ARG A 85 11.51 -3.46 -5.94
N SER A 86 12.37 -3.81 -4.98
CA SER A 86 13.74 -3.29 -4.92
C SER A 86 14.77 -4.32 -4.47
N LEU A 87 15.99 -4.16 -4.97
CA LEU A 87 17.16 -4.95 -4.61
C LEU A 87 18.42 -4.13 -4.90
N GLU A 88 19.40 -4.15 -4.00
CA GLU A 88 20.68 -3.42 -4.14
C GLU A 88 20.47 -1.92 -4.38
N ASP A 89 19.63 -1.28 -3.57
CA ASP A 89 19.26 0.14 -3.67
C ASP A 89 18.65 0.55 -5.03
N ARG A 90 18.13 -0.40 -5.81
CA ARG A 90 17.53 -0.14 -7.13
C ARG A 90 16.09 -0.62 -7.20
N SER A 91 15.24 0.18 -7.83
CA SER A 91 13.89 -0.26 -8.22
C SER A 91 13.96 -1.28 -9.34
N LEU A 92 13.15 -2.33 -9.24
CA LEU A 92 12.96 -3.34 -10.27
C LEU A 92 11.97 -2.91 -11.36
N PHE A 93 11.33 -1.73 -11.20
CA PHE A 93 10.27 -1.21 -12.07
C PHE A 93 9.06 -2.15 -12.27
N CYS A 94 9.01 -3.28 -11.55
CA CYS A 94 7.93 -4.25 -11.53
C CYS A 94 7.75 -4.82 -10.10
N ALA A 95 6.61 -5.44 -9.84
CA ALA A 95 6.38 -6.22 -8.63
C ALA A 95 6.74 -7.69 -8.88
N LEU A 96 7.76 -8.19 -8.19
CA LEU A 96 8.00 -9.62 -8.09
C LEU A 96 7.16 -10.21 -6.95
N PRO A 97 6.79 -11.51 -7.04
CA PRO A 97 6.10 -12.20 -5.96
C PRO A 97 6.91 -12.14 -4.65
N LEU A 98 6.21 -12.04 -3.52
CA LEU A 98 6.82 -12.27 -2.21
C LEU A 98 6.81 -13.76 -1.89
N PRO A 99 7.89 -14.30 -1.29
CA PRO A 99 7.85 -15.66 -0.78
C PRO A 99 6.87 -15.71 0.39
N ARG A 100 5.90 -16.63 0.32
CA ARG A 100 4.83 -16.76 1.32
C ARG A 100 5.37 -17.51 2.53
N ASN A 101 6.05 -16.79 3.43
CA ASN A 101 6.70 -17.34 4.61
C ASN A 101 6.67 -16.34 5.78
N GLU A 102 7.07 -16.77 6.97
CA GLU A 102 7.04 -15.96 8.19
C GLU A 102 7.91 -14.71 8.11
N GLU A 103 9.05 -14.79 7.43
CA GLU A 103 9.97 -13.65 7.26
C GLU A 103 9.29 -12.52 6.49
N SER A 104 8.65 -12.84 5.36
CA SER A 104 7.86 -11.88 4.59
C SER A 104 6.70 -11.30 5.42
N VAL A 105 6.00 -12.13 6.21
CA VAL A 105 4.92 -11.66 7.09
C VAL A 105 5.44 -10.63 8.09
N GLY A 106 6.52 -10.96 8.81
CA GLY A 106 7.11 -10.08 9.82
C GLY A 106 7.62 -8.77 9.22
N ARG A 107 8.26 -8.85 8.05
CA ARG A 107 8.79 -7.69 7.32
C ARG A 107 7.67 -6.74 6.88
N VAL A 108 6.67 -7.26 6.21
CA VAL A 108 5.52 -6.46 5.74
C VAL A 108 4.77 -5.85 6.93
N ALA A 109 4.50 -6.64 7.98
CA ALA A 109 3.76 -6.18 9.15
C ALA A 109 4.50 -5.10 9.96
N SER A 110 5.82 -5.21 10.11
CA SER A 110 6.62 -4.20 10.81
C SER A 110 6.67 -2.88 10.04
N ARG A 111 6.89 -2.93 8.72
CA ARG A 111 6.93 -1.74 7.88
C ARG A 111 5.57 -1.09 7.71
N LEU A 112 4.50 -1.87 7.52
CA LEU A 112 3.15 -1.34 7.44
C LEU A 112 2.81 -0.51 8.68
N ARG A 113 3.14 -1.01 9.88
CA ARG A 113 2.91 -0.30 11.15
C ARG A 113 3.66 1.03 11.22
N LEU A 114 4.87 1.09 10.68
CA LEU A 114 5.64 2.34 10.61
C LEU A 114 5.03 3.33 9.62
N VAL A 115 4.81 2.89 8.38
CA VAL A 115 4.30 3.74 7.29
C VAL A 115 2.89 4.28 7.61
N ARG A 116 2.02 3.47 8.23
CA ARG A 116 0.68 3.90 8.68
C ARG A 116 0.70 5.13 9.60
N ARG A 117 1.79 5.35 10.35
CA ARG A 117 1.93 6.52 11.24
C ARG A 117 2.37 7.78 10.51
N LEU A 118 2.90 7.64 9.30
CA LEU A 118 3.43 8.74 8.48
C LEU A 118 2.40 9.28 7.49
N LEU A 119 1.43 8.44 7.10
CA LEU A 119 0.42 8.78 6.12
C LEU A 119 -0.76 9.52 6.77
N PRO A 120 -1.33 10.54 6.08
CA PRO A 120 -2.45 11.32 6.60
C PRO A 120 -3.80 10.59 6.48
N VAL A 121 -3.83 9.50 5.73
CA VAL A 121 -5.04 8.73 5.42
C VAL A 121 -4.77 7.23 5.65
N PRO A 122 -5.82 6.41 5.81
CA PRO A 122 -5.69 4.97 6.01
C PRO A 122 -4.88 4.28 4.92
N LEU A 123 -3.98 3.37 5.32
CA LEU A 123 -3.22 2.51 4.42
C LEU A 123 -3.76 1.08 4.49
N ARG A 124 -4.15 0.53 3.34
CA ARG A 124 -4.59 -0.86 3.14
C ARG A 124 -3.60 -1.59 2.25
N LEU A 125 -3.45 -2.89 2.46
CA LEU A 125 -2.67 -3.74 1.56
C LEU A 125 -3.57 -4.23 0.42
N GLN A 126 -3.10 -4.06 -0.81
CA GLN A 126 -3.67 -4.66 -2.00
C GLN A 126 -2.86 -5.91 -2.36
N TRP A 127 -3.51 -7.06 -2.35
CA TRP A 127 -2.90 -8.34 -2.73
C TRP A 127 -3.32 -8.71 -4.16
N LEU A 128 -2.33 -8.96 -5.03
CA LEU A 128 -2.53 -9.30 -6.44
C LEU A 128 -2.49 -10.81 -6.74
N ALA A 129 -2.50 -11.67 -5.71
CA ALA A 129 -2.44 -13.12 -5.85
C ALA A 129 -1.33 -13.63 -6.81
N PRO A 130 -0.08 -13.17 -6.66
CA PRO A 130 1.02 -13.63 -7.52
C PRO A 130 1.31 -15.12 -7.28
N PRO A 131 1.81 -15.87 -8.27
CA PRO A 131 2.17 -17.28 -8.10
C PRO A 131 3.20 -17.46 -6.96
N PRO A 132 3.16 -18.58 -6.22
CA PRO A 132 4.10 -18.82 -5.13
C PRO A 132 5.54 -18.93 -5.64
N LYS A 133 6.50 -18.46 -4.85
CA LYS A 133 7.94 -18.70 -5.09
C LYS A 133 8.34 -20.06 -4.53
N ALA A 134 9.43 -20.63 -5.05
CA ALA A 134 9.99 -21.90 -4.55
C ALA A 134 10.29 -21.89 -3.03
N SER A 135 10.63 -20.73 -2.46
CA SER A 135 10.90 -20.53 -1.03
C SER A 135 9.63 -20.22 -0.20
N SER A 136 8.44 -20.44 -0.75
CA SER A 136 7.17 -20.27 -0.02
C SER A 136 6.93 -21.49 0.84
N ALA A 137 6.60 -21.25 2.12
CA ALA A 137 6.28 -22.29 3.10
C ALA A 137 4.79 -22.35 3.44
N MET A 138 4.02 -21.33 3.03
CA MET A 138 2.60 -21.17 3.31
C MET A 138 1.76 -21.18 2.04
N GLY A 139 0.51 -21.64 2.17
CA GLY A 139 -0.54 -21.39 1.20
C GLY A 139 -0.91 -19.90 1.12
N GLU A 140 -1.66 -19.50 0.10
CA GLU A 140 -2.09 -18.10 -0.04
C GLU A 140 -2.99 -17.65 1.11
N GLU A 141 -4.03 -18.43 1.42
CA GLU A 141 -4.98 -18.10 2.49
C GLU A 141 -4.28 -18.01 3.86
N GLU A 142 -3.37 -18.95 4.12
CA GLU A 142 -2.55 -18.97 5.34
C GLU A 142 -1.67 -17.72 5.44
N PHE A 143 -0.98 -17.35 4.36
CA PHE A 143 -0.16 -16.15 4.30
C PHE A 143 -0.98 -14.87 4.53
N LEU A 144 -2.14 -14.75 3.89
CA LEU A 144 -3.03 -13.60 4.07
C LEU A 144 -3.60 -13.52 5.48
N LYS A 145 -3.95 -14.67 6.08
CA LYS A 145 -4.39 -14.74 7.47
C LYS A 145 -3.27 -14.31 8.42
N ALA A 146 -2.05 -14.81 8.21
CA ALA A 146 -0.88 -14.44 9.01
C ALA A 146 -0.57 -12.93 8.90
N LEU A 147 -0.62 -12.36 7.69
CA LEU A 147 -0.46 -10.93 7.48
C LEU A 147 -1.53 -10.09 8.19
N ARG A 148 -2.82 -10.44 8.07
CA ARG A 148 -3.91 -9.73 8.74
C ARG A 148 -3.71 -9.68 10.26
N VAL A 149 -3.30 -10.81 10.84
CA VAL A 149 -3.03 -10.91 12.28
C VAL A 149 -1.80 -10.08 12.67
N ALA A 150 -0.68 -10.24 11.96
CA ALA A 150 0.58 -9.61 12.32
C ALA A 150 0.59 -8.09 12.09
N ALA A 151 -0.05 -7.64 11.01
CA ALA A 151 -0.05 -6.24 10.58
C ALA A 151 -1.24 -5.44 11.12
N ASP A 152 -2.20 -6.13 11.75
CA ASP A 152 -3.44 -5.57 12.25
C ASP A 152 -4.14 -4.67 11.21
N CYS A 153 -4.36 -5.24 10.02
CA CYS A 153 -4.90 -4.51 8.88
C CYS A 153 -5.87 -5.36 8.07
N GLU A 154 -6.79 -4.67 7.40
CA GLU A 154 -7.56 -5.27 6.32
C GLU A 154 -6.65 -5.45 5.10
N ILE A 155 -6.78 -6.59 4.43
CA ILE A 155 -6.16 -6.83 3.13
C ILE A 155 -7.28 -6.81 2.11
N VAL A 156 -7.17 -5.88 1.16
CA VAL A 156 -8.04 -5.75 0.00
C VAL A 156 -7.48 -6.69 -1.06
N ALA A 157 -8.23 -7.72 -1.45
CA ALA A 157 -7.91 -8.42 -2.67
C ALA A 157 -8.21 -7.48 -3.85
N ALA A 158 -7.29 -7.35 -4.80
CA ALA A 158 -7.63 -6.66 -6.03
C ALA A 158 -8.76 -7.43 -6.73
N PRO A 159 -9.73 -6.76 -7.37
CA PRO A 159 -10.59 -7.43 -8.33
C PRO A 159 -9.71 -8.12 -9.37
N VAL A 160 -10.10 -9.33 -9.78
CA VAL A 160 -9.45 -10.08 -10.85
C VAL A 160 -9.86 -9.42 -12.18
N GLU A 161 -9.34 -8.24 -12.47
CA GLU A 161 -9.57 -7.56 -13.75
C GLU A 161 -8.25 -7.06 -14.33
N GLY A 162 -7.87 -7.67 -15.45
CA GLY A 162 -7.03 -7.12 -16.52
C GLY A 162 -5.64 -6.63 -16.14
N CYS A 163 -4.64 -7.50 -16.35
CA CYS A 163 -3.27 -7.06 -16.68
C CYS A 163 -3.26 -6.05 -17.84
#